data_AF-A0A5P8WEJ1-F1
#
_entry.id   AF-A0A5P8WEJ1-F1
#
_cell.length_a   1.000
_cell.length_b   1.000
_cell.length_c   1.000
_cell.angle_alpha   90.00
_cell.angle_beta   90.00
_cell.angle_gamma   90.00
#
_symmetry.space_group_name_H-M   'P 1'
#
loop_
_entity.id
_entity.type
_entity.pdbx_description
1 polymer ?
#
loop_
_entity_poly.entity_id
_entity_poly.type
_entity_poly.pdbx_seq_one_letter_code
_entity_poly.pdbx_strand_id
1 'polypeptide(L)'
;MFVATNVDKRLKIYKHIVKYAKLFEFPLIPPWRTDLIEKAIGTQAKKIKLVLSKNAVEYLAEAIGNDMTRAATELRKLYIYGNGRQLELAEVKELVPCQTQNSLHLASAIRQGESNQVLHLLDDLLSRSEPLMVIVATLLTQFITWLWVKSAIVSGVKKDSELAQLCSISNPNRIYYLRQEVANTSINALAKAVTMMLDLEMSIKRGAERKDLLPAILNVSRLFKLTQSV
;
A
#
# COMPACT_ATOMS: atom_id res chain seq x y z
N MET A 1 1.04 18.85 -26.81
CA MET A 1 0.76 17.55 -26.16
C MET A 1 -0.18 17.82 -25.01
N PHE A 2 -1.36 17.19 -24.97
CA PHE A 2 -2.30 17.33 -23.85
C PHE A 2 -2.16 16.11 -22.94
N VAL A 3 -2.13 16.34 -21.63
CA VAL A 3 -2.08 15.29 -20.60
C VAL A 3 -3.17 15.60 -19.58
N ALA A 4 -3.94 14.59 -19.21
CA ALA A 4 -5.00 14.69 -18.22
C ALA A 4 -5.12 13.38 -17.45
N THR A 5 -5.43 13.46 -16.16
CA THR A 5 -5.63 12.30 -15.27
C THR A 5 -7.01 11.67 -15.47
N ASN A 6 -8.00 12.47 -15.82
CA ASN A 6 -9.33 12.01 -16.21
C ASN A 6 -9.90 12.95 -17.28
N VAL A 7 -10.66 12.40 -18.22
CA VAL A 7 -11.26 13.17 -19.32
C VAL A 7 -12.70 12.74 -19.50
N ASP A 8 -13.62 13.70 -19.47
CA ASP A 8 -15.02 13.42 -19.77
C ASP A 8 -15.19 13.14 -21.27
N LYS A 9 -15.34 11.84 -21.59
CA LYS A 9 -15.48 11.35 -22.96
C LYS A 9 -16.76 11.83 -23.67
N ARG A 10 -17.71 12.43 -22.94
CA ARG A 10 -18.98 12.93 -23.49
C ARG A 10 -18.86 14.30 -24.15
N LEU A 11 -17.85 15.10 -23.77
CA LEU A 11 -17.68 16.46 -24.26
C LEU A 11 -17.38 16.52 -25.76
N LYS A 12 -17.95 17.52 -26.46
CA LYS A 12 -17.71 17.73 -27.91
C LYS A 12 -16.23 17.95 -28.23
N ILE A 13 -15.50 18.65 -27.36
CA ILE A 13 -14.08 18.93 -27.54
C ILE A 13 -13.21 17.66 -27.48
N TYR A 14 -13.51 16.74 -26.56
CA TYR A 14 -12.83 15.45 -26.48
C TYR A 14 -13.00 14.66 -27.78
N LYS A 15 -14.24 14.54 -28.24
CA LYS A 15 -14.56 13.84 -29.49
C LYS A 15 -13.84 14.45 -30.69
N HIS A 16 -13.71 15.78 -30.71
CA HIS A 16 -13.01 16.48 -31.79
C HIS A 16 -11.49 16.25 -31.73
N ILE A 17 -10.88 16.30 -30.55
CA ILE A 17 -9.42 16.07 -30.38
C ILE A 17 -9.06 14.63 -30.75
N VAL A 18 -9.79 13.63 -30.27
CA VAL A 18 -9.49 12.20 -30.53
C VAL A 18 -9.60 11.85 -32.02
N LYS A 19 -10.41 12.58 -32.80
CA LYS A 19 -10.49 12.39 -34.26
C LYS A 19 -9.17 12.71 -34.97
N TYR A 20 -8.39 13.66 -34.46
CA TYR A 20 -7.17 14.16 -35.11
C TYR A 20 -5.89 13.86 -34.31
N ALA A 21 -6.00 13.34 -33.08
CA ALA A 21 -4.87 13.03 -32.20
C ALA A 21 -4.67 11.52 -32.02
N LYS A 22 -3.44 11.10 -31.71
CA LYS A 22 -3.17 9.75 -31.20
C LYS A 22 -3.42 9.73 -29.69
N LEU A 23 -4.41 8.94 -29.26
CA LEU A 23 -4.73 8.73 -27.86
C LEU A 23 -3.85 7.62 -27.28
N PHE A 24 -3.18 7.91 -26.18
CA PHE A 24 -2.47 6.92 -25.37
C PHE A 24 -3.05 6.93 -23.95
N GLU A 25 -3.54 5.78 -23.49
CA GLU A 25 -4.01 5.60 -22.12
C GLU A 25 -2.95 4.86 -21.31
N PHE A 26 -2.69 5.34 -20.09
CA PHE A 26 -1.76 4.73 -19.14
C PHE A 26 -2.52 4.36 -17.86
N PRO A 27 -3.43 3.37 -17.91
CA PRO A 27 -4.15 2.95 -16.73
C PRO A 27 -3.16 2.40 -15.69
N LEU A 28 -3.34 2.80 -14.44
CA LEU A 28 -2.63 2.16 -13.33
C LEU A 28 -3.01 0.69 -13.29
N ILE A 29 -2.00 -0.17 -13.15
CA ILE A 29 -2.24 -1.59 -12.90
C ILE A 29 -2.91 -1.68 -11.52
N PRO A 30 -4.05 -2.37 -11.41
CA PRO A 30 -4.65 -2.62 -10.11
C PRO A 30 -3.67 -3.29 -9.13
N PRO A 31 -3.49 -2.79 -7.88
CA PRO A 31 -2.54 -3.37 -6.93
C PRO A 31 -2.71 -4.86 -6.66
N TRP A 32 -3.93 -5.39 -6.81
CA TRP A 32 -4.26 -6.80 -6.57
C TRP A 32 -4.05 -7.71 -7.78
N ARG A 33 -3.75 -7.14 -8.95
CA ARG A 33 -3.46 -7.89 -10.17
C ARG A 33 -1.96 -8.17 -10.25
N THR A 34 -1.47 -8.95 -9.29
CA THR A 34 -0.04 -9.33 -9.21
C THR A 34 0.44 -9.97 -10.50
N ASP A 35 -0.42 -10.74 -11.18
CA ASP A 35 -0.18 -11.29 -12.51
C ASP A 35 0.20 -10.22 -13.56
N LEU A 36 -0.49 -9.09 -13.55
CA LEU A 36 -0.22 -7.97 -14.46
C LEU A 36 1.02 -7.19 -14.02
N ILE A 37 1.24 -7.05 -12.71
CA ILE A 37 2.43 -6.38 -12.14
C ILE A 37 3.69 -7.17 -12.49
N GLU A 38 3.71 -8.48 -12.24
CA GLU A 38 4.78 -9.40 -12.62
C GLU A 38 5.07 -9.33 -14.12
N LYS A 39 4.03 -9.37 -14.95
CA LYS A 39 4.17 -9.25 -16.40
C LYS A 39 4.78 -7.91 -16.81
N ALA A 40 4.36 -6.81 -16.19
CA ALA A 40 4.89 -5.48 -16.47
C ALA A 40 6.36 -5.37 -16.08
N ILE A 41 6.72 -5.80 -14.86
CA ILE A 41 8.10 -5.82 -14.35
C ILE A 41 8.98 -6.70 -15.24
N GLY A 42 8.54 -7.91 -15.57
CA GLY A 42 9.28 -8.83 -16.45
C GLY A 42 9.46 -8.26 -17.86
N THR A 43 8.45 -7.57 -18.39
CA THR A 43 8.55 -6.90 -19.70
C THR A 43 9.56 -5.75 -19.66
N GLN A 44 9.56 -4.97 -18.59
CA GLN A 44 10.48 -3.84 -18.41
C GLN A 44 11.92 -4.32 -18.20
N ALA A 45 12.14 -5.37 -17.41
CA ALA A 45 13.44 -6.00 -17.22
C ALA A 45 14.02 -6.49 -18.56
N LYS A 46 13.20 -7.17 -19.38
CA LYS A 46 13.60 -7.61 -20.73
C LYS A 46 13.99 -6.44 -21.64
N LYS A 47 13.25 -5.32 -21.60
CA LYS A 47 13.56 -4.13 -22.41
C LYS A 47 14.94 -3.54 -22.10
N ILE A 48 15.38 -3.59 -20.84
CA ILE A 48 16.70 -3.13 -20.42
C ILE A 48 17.77 -4.24 -20.43
N LYS A 49 17.44 -5.43 -20.97
CA LYS A 49 18.31 -6.62 -21.00
C LYS A 49 18.77 -7.10 -19.63
N LEU A 50 17.98 -6.85 -18.59
CA LEU A 50 18.21 -7.40 -17.25
C LEU A 50 17.67 -8.84 -17.19
N VAL A 51 18.53 -9.78 -16.81
CA VAL A 51 18.17 -11.19 -16.62
C VAL A 51 17.71 -11.42 -15.19
N LEU A 52 16.45 -11.80 -15.02
CA LEU A 52 15.85 -12.14 -13.72
C LEU A 52 15.24 -13.53 -13.78
N SER A 53 15.34 -14.27 -12.68
CA SER A 53 14.59 -15.50 -12.48
C SER A 53 13.10 -15.21 -12.27
N LYS A 54 12.25 -16.22 -12.46
CA LYS A 54 10.81 -16.10 -12.19
C LYS A 54 10.54 -15.65 -10.75
N ASN A 55 11.22 -16.28 -9.79
CA ASN A 55 11.08 -15.97 -8.36
C ASN A 55 11.51 -14.53 -8.03
N ALA A 56 12.50 -13.99 -8.74
CA ALA A 56 12.90 -12.59 -8.56
C ALA A 56 11.83 -11.62 -9.09
N VAL A 57 11.16 -11.95 -10.21
CA VAL A 57 10.05 -11.13 -10.73
C VAL A 57 8.84 -11.18 -9.79
N GLU A 58 8.48 -12.37 -9.29
CA GLU A 58 7.42 -12.55 -8.29
C GLU A 58 7.71 -11.72 -7.03
N TYR A 59 8.93 -11.81 -6.50
CA TYR A 59 9.35 -11.00 -5.36
C TYR A 59 9.30 -9.50 -5.64
N LEU A 60 9.76 -9.04 -6.81
CA LEU A 60 9.73 -7.62 -7.15
C LEU A 60 8.29 -7.10 -7.29
N ALA A 61 7.37 -7.91 -7.81
CA ALA A 61 5.96 -7.56 -7.87
C ALA A 61 5.36 -7.38 -6.48
N GLU A 62 5.74 -8.25 -5.54
CA GLU A 62 5.37 -8.16 -4.13
C GLU A 62 6.00 -6.93 -3.44
N ALA A 63 7.30 -6.70 -3.66
CA ALA A 63 8.09 -5.66 -3.00
C ALA A 63 7.78 -4.23 -3.47
N ILE A 64 7.45 -4.09 -4.77
CA ILE A 64 7.22 -2.80 -5.42
C ILE A 64 5.73 -2.48 -5.54
N GLY A 65 4.89 -3.50 -5.76
CA GLY A 65 3.47 -3.32 -6.04
C GLY A 65 3.21 -2.66 -7.39
N ASN A 66 2.15 -1.87 -7.50
CA ASN A 66 1.74 -1.25 -8.77
C ASN A 66 2.44 0.08 -9.10
N ASP A 67 3.44 0.49 -8.30
CA ASP A 67 4.25 1.67 -8.59
C ASP A 67 5.28 1.38 -9.69
N MET A 68 4.84 1.55 -10.95
CA MET A 68 5.69 1.33 -12.12
C MET A 68 6.84 2.35 -12.24
N THR A 69 6.73 3.50 -11.57
CA THR A 69 7.81 4.49 -11.51
C THR A 69 8.93 4.00 -10.61
N ARG A 70 8.58 3.47 -9.43
CA ARG A 70 9.53 2.77 -8.55
C ARG A 70 10.10 1.55 -9.25
N ALA A 71 9.28 0.73 -9.92
CA ALA A 71 9.74 -0.43 -10.68
C ALA A 71 10.84 -0.07 -11.69
N ALA A 72 10.68 1.04 -12.43
CA ALA A 72 11.69 1.51 -13.36
C ALA A 72 13.03 1.83 -12.69
N THR A 73 12.99 2.52 -11.55
CA THR A 73 14.18 2.92 -10.80
C THR A 73 14.89 1.71 -10.19
N GLU A 74 14.14 0.80 -9.57
CA GLU A 74 14.67 -0.40 -8.94
C GLU A 74 15.28 -1.36 -9.97
N LEU A 75 14.62 -1.58 -11.11
CA LEU A 75 15.16 -2.41 -12.20
C LEU A 75 16.44 -1.82 -12.79
N ARG A 76 16.53 -0.49 -12.91
CA ARG A 76 17.76 0.18 -13.35
C ARG A 76 18.90 0.00 -12.35
N LYS A 77 18.60 0.08 -11.04
CA LYS A 77 19.58 -0.18 -9.98
C LYS A 77 20.11 -1.61 -10.06
N LEU A 78 19.23 -2.60 -10.21
CA LEU A 78 19.59 -4.00 -10.38
C LEU A 78 20.44 -4.23 -11.64
N TYR A 79 20.11 -3.57 -12.75
CA TYR A 79 20.91 -3.63 -13.98
C TYR A 79 22.33 -3.12 -13.78
N ILE A 80 22.49 -1.96 -13.13
CA ILE A 80 23.81 -1.37 -12.85
C ILE A 80 24.61 -2.29 -11.92
N TYR A 81 23.98 -2.79 -10.85
CA TYR A 81 24.63 -3.68 -9.88
C TYR A 81 25.03 -5.04 -10.48
N GLY A 82 24.17 -5.62 -11.31
CA GLY A 82 24.42 -6.90 -11.95
C GLY A 82 25.51 -6.84 -13.02
N ASN A 83 25.72 -5.68 -13.65
CA ASN A 83 26.74 -5.49 -14.69
C ASN A 83 26.72 -6.61 -15.77
N GLY A 84 25.52 -6.99 -16.21
CA GLY A 84 25.31 -8.05 -17.21
C GLY A 84 25.19 -9.48 -16.67
N ARG A 85 25.43 -9.72 -15.37
CA ARG A 85 25.18 -11.02 -14.74
C ARG A 85 23.72 -11.18 -14.32
N GLN A 86 23.26 -12.43 -14.22
CA GLN A 86 22.00 -12.75 -13.57
C GLN A 86 22.14 -12.59 -12.05
N LEU A 87 21.20 -11.88 -11.43
CA LEU A 87 21.19 -11.67 -9.98
C LEU A 87 20.50 -12.84 -9.27
N GLU A 88 21.06 -13.24 -8.14
CA GLU A 88 20.42 -14.21 -7.23
C GLU A 88 19.28 -13.55 -6.46
N LEU A 89 18.30 -14.34 -6.03
CA LEU A 89 17.13 -13.84 -5.30
C LEU A 89 17.53 -13.09 -4.02
N ALA A 90 18.55 -13.57 -3.30
CA ALA A 90 19.02 -12.93 -2.08
C ALA A 90 19.52 -11.50 -2.33
N GLU A 91 20.27 -11.29 -3.42
CA GLU A 91 20.79 -9.99 -3.80
C GLU A 91 19.66 -9.03 -4.21
N VAL A 92 18.64 -9.55 -4.91
CA VAL A 92 17.46 -8.76 -5.27
C VAL A 92 16.71 -8.31 -4.01
N LYS A 93 16.54 -9.18 -3.02
CA LYS A 93 15.88 -8.86 -1.74
C LYS A 93 16.63 -7.82 -0.92
N GLU A 94 17.95 -7.91 -0.92
CA GLU A 94 18.81 -6.94 -0.23
C GLU A 94 18.73 -5.56 -0.88
N LEU A 95 18.77 -5.51 -2.21
CA LEU A 95 18.76 -4.26 -2.96
C LEU A 95 17.37 -3.63 -3.05
N VAL A 96 16.30 -4.42 -3.13
CA VAL A 96 14.92 -3.93 -3.31
C VAL A 96 14.06 -4.41 -2.15
N PRO A 97 14.01 -3.66 -1.03
CA PRO A 97 13.23 -4.09 0.12
C PRO A 97 11.72 -3.98 -0.15
N CYS A 98 10.95 -4.91 0.42
CA CYS A 98 9.50 -4.87 0.41
C CYS A 98 8.98 -3.87 1.46
N GLN A 99 8.58 -2.67 1.01
CA GLN A 99 8.20 -1.54 1.90
C GLN A 99 6.71 -1.58 2.25
N THR A 100 5.87 -1.83 1.24
CA THR A 100 4.40 -1.78 1.35
C THR A 100 3.83 -2.89 2.23
N GLN A 101 4.40 -4.10 2.19
CA GLN A 101 3.98 -5.16 3.10
C GLN A 101 4.37 -4.84 4.54
N ASN A 102 5.58 -4.34 4.80
CA ASN A 102 6.02 -4.07 6.16
C ASN A 102 5.12 -3.02 6.87
N SER A 103 4.68 -1.97 6.17
CA SER A 103 3.74 -0.99 6.71
C SER A 103 2.33 -1.56 6.97
N LEU A 104 1.83 -2.45 6.11
CA LEU A 104 0.53 -3.13 6.32
C LEU A 104 0.60 -4.18 7.44
N HIS A 105 1.73 -4.87 7.56
CA HIS A 105 2.01 -5.78 8.68
C HIS A 105 2.07 -5.00 9.99
N LEU A 106 2.69 -3.82 10.00
CA LEU A 106 2.68 -2.91 11.16
C LEU A 106 1.25 -2.51 11.51
N ALA A 107 0.41 -2.13 10.55
CA ALA A 107 -1.00 -1.82 10.80
C ALA A 107 -1.72 -2.99 11.48
N SER A 108 -1.49 -4.23 10.99
CA SER A 108 -2.08 -5.44 11.56
C SER A 108 -1.59 -5.68 13.01
N ALA A 109 -0.29 -5.55 13.27
CA ALA A 109 0.28 -5.68 14.61
C ALA A 109 -0.30 -4.64 15.59
N ILE A 110 -0.48 -3.39 15.15
CA ILE A 110 -1.13 -2.34 15.95
C ILE A 110 -2.55 -2.75 16.32
N ARG A 111 -3.36 -3.17 15.34
CA ARG A 111 -4.75 -3.61 15.53
C ARG A 111 -4.86 -4.84 16.42
N GLN A 112 -3.88 -5.75 16.36
CA GLN A 112 -3.85 -6.94 17.20
C GLN A 112 -3.37 -6.63 18.63
N GLY A 113 -2.79 -5.46 18.89
CA GLY A 113 -2.27 -5.11 20.22
C GLY A 113 -0.88 -5.71 20.48
N GLU A 114 -0.19 -6.22 19.46
CA GLU A 114 1.09 -6.94 19.59
C GLU A 114 2.27 -5.97 19.74
N SER A 115 2.42 -5.35 20.91
CA SER A 115 3.38 -4.26 21.14
C SER A 115 4.84 -4.62 20.80
N ASN A 116 5.26 -5.87 21.02
CA ASN A 116 6.60 -6.34 20.64
C ASN A 116 6.79 -6.39 19.11
N GLN A 117 5.79 -6.90 18.38
CA GLN A 117 5.84 -6.92 16.91
C GLN A 117 5.78 -5.51 16.33
N VAL A 118 4.98 -4.62 16.93
CA VAL A 118 4.91 -3.21 16.55
C VAL A 118 6.28 -2.55 16.66
N LEU A 119 7.00 -2.78 17.76
CA LEU A 119 8.35 -2.25 17.95
C LEU A 119 9.31 -2.74 16.86
N HIS A 120 9.37 -4.05 16.62
CA HIS A 120 10.25 -4.64 15.62
C HIS A 120 9.96 -4.15 14.21
N LEU A 121 8.69 -4.17 13.79
CA LEU A 121 8.28 -3.74 12.45
C LEU A 121 8.53 -2.24 12.23
N LEU A 122 8.32 -1.42 13.26
CA LEU A 122 8.58 0.01 13.15
C LEU A 122 10.08 0.29 13.03
N ASP A 123 10.93 -0.38 13.81
CA ASP A 123 12.38 -0.24 13.73
C ASP A 123 12.93 -0.69 12.36
N ASP A 124 12.41 -1.79 11.83
CA ASP A 124 12.73 -2.28 10.48
C ASP A 124 12.37 -1.27 9.37
N LEU A 125 11.24 -0.58 9.49
CA LEU A 125 10.83 0.46 8.54
C LEU A 125 11.74 1.69 8.64
N LEU A 126 12.07 2.11 9.87
CA LEU A 126 12.89 3.30 10.11
C LEU A 126 14.36 3.10 9.71
N SER A 127 14.91 1.89 9.93
CA SER A 127 16.29 1.53 9.55
C SER A 127 16.48 1.51 8.03
N ARG A 128 15.43 1.19 7.27
CA ARG A 128 15.40 1.24 5.79
C ARG A 128 15.26 2.64 5.21
N SER A 129 15.30 3.68 6.06
CA SER A 129 15.13 5.08 5.67
C SER A 129 13.80 5.36 4.96
N GLU A 130 12.74 4.61 5.28
CA GLU A 130 11.41 4.94 4.80
C GLU A 130 10.98 6.31 5.33
N PRO A 131 10.39 7.19 4.48
CA PRO A 131 9.90 8.48 4.94
C PRO A 131 8.79 8.29 5.98
N LEU A 132 8.90 8.95 7.14
CA LEU A 132 7.91 8.86 8.23
C LEU A 132 6.48 9.13 7.73
N MET A 133 6.34 10.09 6.82
CA MET A 133 5.07 10.47 6.22
C MET A 133 4.44 9.32 5.41
N VAL A 134 5.24 8.50 4.74
CA VAL A 134 4.73 7.35 3.96
C VAL A 134 4.21 6.26 4.90
N ILE A 135 4.96 5.96 5.98
CA ILE A 135 4.53 5.00 7.00
C ILE A 135 3.18 5.44 7.59
N VAL A 136 3.11 6.69 8.08
CA VAL A 136 1.89 7.20 8.74
C VAL A 136 0.71 7.32 7.78
N ALA A 137 0.92 7.79 6.55
CA ALA A 137 -0.15 7.85 5.55
C ALA A 137 -0.69 6.45 5.20
N THR A 138 0.19 5.46 5.12
CA THR A 138 -0.20 4.06 4.87
C THR A 138 -1.02 3.50 6.04
N LEU A 139 -0.55 3.70 7.28
CA LEU A 139 -1.27 3.30 8.48
C LEU A 139 -2.66 3.96 8.52
N LEU A 140 -2.71 5.28 8.37
CA LEU A 140 -3.95 6.05 8.40
C LEU A 140 -4.96 5.55 7.36
N THR A 141 -4.50 5.33 6.13
CA THR A 141 -5.36 4.80 5.04
C THR A 141 -5.94 3.44 5.38
N GLN A 142 -5.12 2.54 5.96
CA GLN A 142 -5.57 1.21 6.36
C GLN A 142 -6.57 1.26 7.52
N PHE A 143 -6.35 2.13 8.52
CA PHE A 143 -7.26 2.30 9.64
C PHE A 143 -8.60 2.93 9.24
N ILE A 144 -8.59 3.89 8.31
CA ILE A 144 -9.82 4.43 7.69
C ILE A 144 -10.57 3.32 6.95
N THR A 145 -9.86 2.50 6.17
CA THR A 145 -10.46 1.36 5.47
C THR A 145 -11.15 0.41 6.46
N TRP A 146 -10.48 0.04 7.55
CA TRP A 146 -11.08 -0.79 8.59
C TRP A 146 -12.29 -0.12 9.26
N LEU A 147 -12.21 1.17 9.57
CA LEU A 147 -13.32 1.91 10.17
C LEU A 147 -14.55 1.90 9.25
N TRP A 148 -14.39 2.18 7.96
CA TRP A 148 -15.48 2.14 6.99
C TRP A 148 -16.08 0.76 6.84
N VAL A 149 -15.24 -0.28 6.70
CA VAL A 149 -15.71 -1.66 6.61
C VAL A 149 -16.49 -2.04 7.88
N LYS A 150 -15.95 -1.75 9.07
CA LYS A 150 -16.63 -2.06 10.33
C LYS A 150 -17.94 -1.30 10.46
N SER A 151 -17.96 -0.02 10.10
CA SER A 151 -19.17 0.81 10.13
C SER A 151 -20.24 0.25 9.20
N ALA A 152 -19.89 -0.10 7.96
CA ALA A 152 -20.83 -0.68 6.99
C ALA A 152 -21.42 -2.01 7.50
N ILE A 153 -20.60 -2.86 8.13
CA ILE A 153 -21.06 -4.12 8.74
C ILE A 153 -22.05 -3.84 9.87
N VAL A 154 -21.73 -2.90 10.76
CA VAL A 154 -22.60 -2.52 11.89
C VAL A 154 -23.91 -1.90 11.41
N SER A 155 -23.88 -1.14 10.31
CA SER A 155 -25.08 -0.59 9.65
C SER A 155 -25.91 -1.63 8.90
N GLY A 156 -25.50 -2.90 8.86
CA GLY A 156 -26.29 -4.00 8.30
C GLY A 156 -25.98 -4.36 6.84
N VAL A 157 -24.89 -3.85 6.25
CA VAL A 157 -24.49 -4.17 4.87
C VAL A 157 -23.97 -5.61 4.79
N LYS A 158 -24.78 -6.49 4.18
CA LYS A 158 -24.46 -7.93 4.06
C LYS A 158 -23.74 -8.29 2.77
N LYS A 159 -23.95 -7.57 1.67
CA LYS A 159 -23.38 -7.91 0.37
C LYS A 159 -21.98 -7.32 0.21
N ASP A 160 -21.04 -8.15 -0.23
CA ASP A 160 -19.64 -7.73 -0.41
C ASP A 160 -19.46 -6.73 -1.55
N SER A 161 -20.29 -6.82 -2.60
CA SER A 161 -20.29 -5.85 -3.71
C SER A 161 -20.70 -4.45 -3.26
N GLU A 162 -21.69 -4.38 -2.38
CA GLU A 162 -22.19 -3.12 -1.81
C GLU A 162 -21.17 -2.53 -0.84
N LEU A 163 -20.55 -3.38 -0.01
CA LEU A 163 -19.49 -2.97 0.90
C LEU A 163 -18.26 -2.44 0.14
N ALA A 164 -17.87 -3.11 -0.95
CA ALA A 164 -16.78 -2.68 -1.82
C ALA A 164 -17.05 -1.30 -2.43
N GLN A 165 -18.27 -1.05 -2.91
CA GLN A 165 -18.66 0.24 -3.45
C GLN A 165 -18.66 1.33 -2.38
N LEU A 166 -19.28 1.08 -1.22
CA LEU A 166 -19.36 2.06 -0.11
C LEU A 166 -17.97 2.44 0.42
N CYS A 167 -17.08 1.47 0.54
CA CYS A 167 -15.73 1.70 1.08
C CYS A 167 -14.70 2.06 0.01
N SER A 168 -15.12 2.25 -1.26
CA SER A 168 -14.22 2.49 -2.41
C SER A 168 -13.12 1.44 -2.56
N ILE A 169 -13.40 0.18 -2.19
CA ILE A 169 -12.46 -0.92 -2.27
C ILE A 169 -12.51 -1.50 -3.67
N SER A 170 -11.44 -1.29 -4.43
CA SER A 170 -11.40 -1.65 -5.84
C SER A 170 -11.28 -3.16 -6.10
N ASN A 171 -10.81 -3.95 -5.11
CA ASN A 171 -10.78 -5.42 -5.18
C ASN A 171 -11.88 -6.04 -4.30
N PRO A 172 -12.99 -6.54 -4.88
CA PRO A 172 -14.04 -7.19 -4.12
C PRO A 172 -13.57 -8.39 -3.28
N ASN A 173 -12.54 -9.12 -3.73
CA ASN A 173 -12.00 -10.26 -2.97
C ASN A 173 -11.32 -9.82 -1.66
N ARG A 174 -10.91 -8.55 -1.54
CA ARG A 174 -10.33 -8.00 -0.31
C ARG A 174 -11.40 -7.87 0.79
N ILE A 175 -12.68 -7.78 0.44
CA ILE A 175 -13.79 -7.65 1.40
C ILE A 175 -13.85 -8.85 2.34
N TYR A 176 -13.67 -10.06 1.81
CA TYR A 176 -13.65 -11.28 2.62
C TYR A 176 -12.61 -11.19 3.75
N TYR A 177 -11.38 -10.82 3.42
CA TYR A 177 -10.30 -10.65 4.40
C TYR A 177 -10.55 -9.46 5.34
N LEU A 178 -11.01 -8.32 4.82
CA LEU A 178 -11.29 -7.14 5.63
C LEU A 178 -12.39 -7.41 6.67
N ARG A 179 -13.42 -8.19 6.33
CA ARG A 179 -14.45 -8.62 7.30
C ARG A 179 -13.84 -9.39 8.45
N GLN A 180 -12.91 -10.31 8.16
CA GLN A 180 -12.20 -11.08 9.19
C GLN A 180 -11.30 -10.17 10.04
N GLU A 181 -10.55 -9.28 9.40
CA GLU A 181 -9.66 -8.34 10.08
C GLU A 181 -10.42 -7.44 11.07
N VAL A 182 -11.65 -7.00 10.74
CA VAL A 182 -12.44 -6.13 11.62
C VAL A 182 -13.43 -6.86 12.53
N ALA A 183 -13.57 -8.18 12.41
CA ALA A 183 -14.60 -8.97 13.12
C ALA A 183 -14.55 -8.72 14.63
N ASN A 184 -13.37 -8.90 15.23
CA ASN A 184 -13.14 -8.77 16.68
C ASN A 184 -12.66 -7.37 17.09
N THR A 185 -12.82 -6.37 16.22
CA THR A 185 -12.34 -5.01 16.48
C THR A 185 -13.52 -4.09 16.82
N SER A 186 -13.38 -3.27 17.87
CA SER A 186 -14.39 -2.27 18.23
C SER A 186 -14.39 -1.08 17.26
N ILE A 187 -15.59 -0.65 16.84
CA ILE A 187 -15.75 0.56 16.01
C ILE A 187 -15.24 1.82 16.73
N ASN A 188 -15.42 1.90 18.05
CA ASN A 188 -14.94 3.02 18.87
C ASN A 188 -13.41 3.03 18.95
N ALA A 189 -12.78 1.86 19.03
CA ALA A 189 -11.32 1.75 19.02
C ALA A 189 -10.74 2.18 17.66
N LEU A 190 -11.36 1.76 16.55
CA LEU A 190 -10.96 2.19 15.20
C LEU A 190 -11.14 3.70 15.01
N ALA A 191 -12.26 4.28 15.45
CA ALA A 191 -12.49 5.72 15.36
C ALA A 191 -11.42 6.52 16.13
N LYS A 192 -11.14 6.13 17.38
CA LYS A 192 -10.08 6.75 18.19
C LYS A 192 -8.70 6.58 17.54
N ALA A 193 -8.40 5.40 17.01
CA ALA A 193 -7.14 5.14 16.32
C ALA A 193 -6.95 6.05 15.10
N VAL A 194 -7.99 6.24 14.28
CA VAL A 194 -7.97 7.17 13.14
C VAL A 194 -7.70 8.60 13.60
N THR A 195 -8.37 9.08 14.65
CA THR A 195 -8.11 10.43 15.20
C THR A 195 -6.67 10.59 15.65
N MET A 196 -6.13 9.63 16.42
CA MET A 196 -4.74 9.67 16.88
C MET A 196 -3.72 9.60 15.73
N MET A 197 -4.03 8.85 14.67
CA MET A 197 -3.17 8.78 13.47
C MET A 197 -3.21 10.08 12.65
N LEU A 198 -4.36 10.77 12.59
CA LEU A 198 -4.47 12.10 11.98
C LEU A 198 -3.63 13.13 12.75
N ASP A 199 -3.70 13.11 14.08
CA ASP A 199 -2.88 13.98 14.93
C ASP A 199 -1.38 13.73 14.72
N LEU A 200 -1.00 12.46 14.58
CA LEU A 200 0.37 12.05 14.28
C LEU A 200 0.83 12.51 12.88
N GLU A 201 -0.03 12.38 11.87
CA GLU A 201 0.28 12.87 10.52
C GLU A 201 0.51 14.39 10.53
N MET A 202 -0.33 15.11 11.27
CA MET A 202 -0.22 16.55 11.46
C MET A 202 1.05 16.95 12.23
N SER A 203 1.44 16.21 13.26
CA SER A 203 2.68 16.49 14.00
C SER A 203 3.91 16.29 13.11
N ILE A 204 3.94 15.25 12.27
CA ILE A 204 5.01 15.02 11.29
C ILE A 204 5.08 16.16 10.27
N LYS A 205 3.94 16.60 9.74
CA LYS A 205 3.87 17.77 8.84
C LYS A 205 4.37 19.07 9.50
N ARG A 206 4.35 19.15 10.84
CA ARG A 206 4.85 20.27 11.64
C ARG A 206 6.30 20.09 12.13
N GLY A 207 6.97 19.01 11.76
CA GLY A 207 8.39 18.77 12.09
C GLY A 207 8.63 17.79 13.24
N ALA A 208 7.66 16.95 13.61
CA ALA A 208 7.92 15.85 14.55
C ALA A 208 9.01 14.89 14.03
N GLU A 209 9.80 14.34 14.95
CA GLU A 209 10.97 13.55 14.63
C GLU A 209 10.68 12.04 14.77
N ARG A 210 11.62 11.21 14.31
CA ARG A 210 11.50 9.73 14.37
C ARG A 210 11.19 9.21 15.78
N LYS A 211 11.76 9.86 16.81
CA LYS A 211 11.59 9.48 18.22
C LYS A 211 10.15 9.61 18.73
N ASP A 212 9.34 10.46 18.09
CA ASP A 212 7.95 10.72 18.49
C ASP A 212 6.98 9.66 17.94
N LEU A 213 7.43 8.87 16.96
CA LEU A 213 6.59 7.94 16.22
C LEU A 213 6.23 6.69 17.04
N LEU A 214 7.21 6.09 17.70
CA LEU A 214 7.02 4.87 18.49
C LEU A 214 6.04 5.06 19.65
N PRO A 215 6.16 6.09 20.52
CA PRO A 215 5.20 6.33 21.60
C PRO A 215 3.77 6.53 21.08
N ALA A 216 3.61 7.28 19.98
CA ALA A 216 2.29 7.53 19.38
C ALA A 216 1.66 6.22 18.86
N ILE A 217 2.41 5.42 18.11
CA ILE A 217 1.94 4.14 17.57
C ILE A 217 1.60 3.14 18.69
N LEU A 218 2.42 3.06 19.75
CA LEU A 218 2.13 2.20 20.89
C LEU A 218 0.87 2.64 21.64
N ASN A 219 0.62 3.94 21.76
CA ASN A 219 -0.62 4.46 22.34
C ASN A 219 -1.85 4.04 21.52
N VAL A 220 -1.76 4.05 20.19
CA VAL A 220 -2.82 3.52 19.33
C VAL A 220 -3.01 2.02 19.55
N SER A 221 -1.93 1.24 19.61
CA SER A 221 -1.97 -0.22 19.82
C SER A 221 -2.66 -0.61 21.14
N ARG A 222 -2.51 0.20 22.20
CA ARG A 222 -3.17 -0.02 23.50
C ARG A 222 -4.69 0.02 23.43
N LEU A 223 -5.28 0.76 22.48
CA LEU A 223 -6.73 0.80 22.29
C LEU A 223 -7.31 -0.60 21.99
N PHE A 224 -6.52 -1.47 21.38
CA PHE A 224 -6.97 -2.78 20.93
C PHE A 224 -6.70 -3.90 21.94
N LYS A 225 -5.71 -3.76 22.83
CA LYS A 225 -5.49 -4.72 23.94
C LYS A 225 -6.69 -4.82 24.87
N LEU A 226 -7.31 -3.70 25.21
CA LEU A 226 -8.46 -3.64 26.13
C LEU A 226 -9.74 -4.27 25.57
N THR A 227 -9.78 -4.56 24.27
CA THR A 227 -10.98 -5.08 23.60
C THR A 227 -10.94 -6.61 23.46
N GLN A 228 -9.79 -7.25 23.69
CA GLN A 228 -9.58 -8.69 23.49
C GLN A 228 -9.61 -9.50 24.80
N SER A 229 -9.76 -8.85 25.96
CA SER A 229 -9.81 -9.48 27.28
C SER A 229 -11.24 -9.83 27.74
N VAL A 230 -12.16 -10.10 26.80
CA VAL A 230 -13.55 -10.52 27.05
C VAL A 230 -13.88 -11.73 26.20
#